data_AF-A0A066WZZ5-F1
#
_entry.id   AF-A0A066WZZ5-F1
#
_cell.length_a   1.000
_cell.length_b   1.000
_cell.length_c   1.000
_cell.angle_alpha   90.00
_cell.angle_beta   90.00
_cell.angle_gamma   90.00
#
_symmetry.space_group_name_H-M   'P 1'
#
loop_
_entity.id
_entity.type
_entity.pdbx_description
1 polymer ?
#
loop_
_entity_poly.entity_id
_entity_poly.type
_entity_poly.pdbx_seq_one_letter_code
_entity_poly.pdbx_strand_id
1 'polypeptide(L)'
;MCIKHVQFYECPSEPGQNPPKKHRVRANILCSQVFPCPAPQWEKRLSRYDFMCPACSGESPAVPRNTPVSDEWTRDELQDEAWAQSYLSEYCHAVLLWIRSRWDAGDDDVTVAAEVAESWLSAFFMERRCKENDHRVGECRCEANGPLAYFYNPTTAARRHLTDLAADKLEGDARVRNPAMHKVLANRHIALSAMCRERNLYFTDGISRQPFFSERAIGRRRKILQKSLDDATKTIDTLMLENAEASSAGGGWTAAHTLETAWVSRRTSLVRFMGEVLLYDNGISNGRFSLAVSWLAHVIQVPAWRTPSKVEGLEKLARVASAVDQASMPSQPFTCLVQLVQKYYFDKRAEWNAQVMKYKARRALFDRVTAPIDPWRELENAEGWRSCNICKAGFYVSPANTTERSHPGVDMRDHGEPAWQMKGCWCIFGRRCLFKWITDTSTEAKEPKCPGCNAEFPFVEYQLVEASTGYSIRNDPPGDL
;
A
#
# COMPACT_ATOMS: atom_id res chain seq x y z
N MET A 1 7.77 8.32 -7.01
CA MET A 1 6.90 7.61 -7.93
C MET A 1 7.72 6.51 -8.51
N CYS A 2 7.18 5.31 -8.50
CA CYS A 2 7.82 4.15 -9.11
C CYS A 2 6.88 3.48 -10.11
N ILE A 3 5.56 3.76 -10.01
CA ILE A 3 4.57 3.36 -10.99
C ILE A 3 3.67 4.53 -11.40
N LYS A 4 3.43 4.68 -12.70
CA LYS A 4 2.24 5.32 -13.27
C LYS A 4 1.17 4.26 -13.47
N HIS A 5 0.16 4.25 -12.62
CA HIS A 5 -0.97 3.35 -12.73
C HIS A 5 -2.08 4.05 -13.49
N VAL A 6 -2.55 3.44 -14.57
CA VAL A 6 -3.70 3.91 -15.33
C VAL A 6 -4.76 2.83 -15.28
N GLN A 7 -5.92 3.20 -14.78
CA GLN A 7 -7.08 2.33 -14.67
C GLN A 7 -8.09 2.74 -15.73
N PHE A 8 -8.59 1.77 -16.49
CA PHE A 8 -9.66 1.95 -17.45
C PHE A 8 -10.91 1.25 -16.96
N TYR A 9 -12.03 1.97 -16.98
CA TYR A 9 -13.33 1.47 -16.56
C TYR A 9 -14.31 1.56 -17.73
N GLU A 10 -15.15 0.56 -17.87
CA GLU A 10 -16.30 0.59 -18.78
C GLU A 10 -17.49 1.19 -18.04
N CYS A 11 -17.83 2.44 -18.39
CA CYS A 11 -18.93 3.19 -17.79
C CYS A 11 -20.09 3.33 -18.77
N PRO A 12 -21.35 3.29 -18.30
CA PRO A 12 -22.51 3.59 -19.12
C PRO A 12 -22.34 4.93 -19.83
N SER A 13 -22.56 4.92 -21.13
CA SER A 13 -22.65 6.10 -21.98
C SER A 13 -24.11 6.51 -22.17
N GLU A 14 -24.32 7.65 -22.84
CA GLU A 14 -25.66 7.99 -23.32
C GLU A 14 -26.18 6.87 -24.24
N PRO A 15 -27.51 6.65 -24.26
CA PRO A 15 -28.11 5.65 -25.13
C PRO A 15 -27.76 5.90 -26.60
N GLY A 16 -27.27 4.86 -27.29
CA GLY A 16 -26.82 4.94 -28.69
C GLY A 16 -25.31 5.13 -28.88
N GLN A 17 -24.54 5.42 -27.83
CA GLN A 17 -23.08 5.41 -27.91
C GLN A 17 -22.53 4.00 -27.70
N ASN A 18 -22.25 3.32 -28.81
CA ASN A 18 -21.47 2.09 -28.85
C ASN A 18 -20.10 2.38 -29.48
N PRO A 19 -18.97 2.02 -28.85
CA PRO A 19 -18.84 1.28 -27.58
C PRO A 19 -19.10 2.14 -26.32
N PRO A 20 -19.30 1.51 -25.12
CA PRO A 20 -19.46 2.22 -23.85
C PRO A 20 -18.31 3.19 -23.55
N LYS A 21 -18.56 4.23 -22.74
CA LYS A 21 -17.57 5.26 -22.38
C LYS A 21 -16.44 4.62 -21.57
N LYS A 22 -15.19 4.85 -22.03
CA LYS A 22 -13.99 4.40 -21.32
C LYS A 22 -13.50 5.50 -20.38
N HIS A 23 -13.73 5.35 -19.09
CA HIS A 23 -13.22 6.28 -18.08
C HIS A 23 -11.81 5.91 -17.69
N ARG A 24 -10.92 6.90 -17.64
CA ARG A 24 -9.50 6.73 -17.34
C ARG A 24 -9.17 7.43 -16.02
N VAL A 25 -8.72 6.66 -15.04
CA VAL A 25 -8.16 7.16 -13.79
C VAL A 25 -6.65 6.99 -13.83
N ARG A 26 -5.92 8.05 -13.47
CA ARG A 26 -4.46 8.02 -13.36
C ARG A 26 -4.08 8.16 -11.90
N ALA A 27 -3.18 7.30 -11.45
CA ALA A 27 -2.65 7.31 -10.11
C ALA A 27 -1.14 7.08 -10.14
N ASN A 28 -0.40 7.78 -9.30
CA ASN A 28 1.03 7.53 -9.14
C ASN A 28 1.26 6.79 -7.82
N ILE A 29 2.02 5.70 -7.86
CA ILE A 29 2.33 4.89 -6.67
C ILE A 29 3.82 5.03 -6.35
N LEU A 30 4.13 5.30 -5.08
CA LEU A 30 5.50 5.31 -4.56
C LEU A 30 5.91 3.87 -4.20
N CYS A 31 7.08 3.40 -4.67
CA CYS A 31 7.74 2.20 -4.12
C CYS A 31 8.49 2.52 -2.83
N SER A 32 9.11 3.69 -2.74
CA SER A 32 9.75 4.18 -1.52
C SER A 32 9.04 5.42 -1.00
N GLN A 33 8.85 5.49 0.32
CA GLN A 33 8.43 6.70 0.99
C GLN A 33 9.49 7.80 0.86
N VAL A 34 10.76 7.43 0.63
CA VAL A 34 11.89 8.33 0.76
C VAL A 34 12.03 9.25 -0.43
N PHE A 35 12.28 8.75 -1.63
CA PHE A 35 12.31 9.59 -2.84
C PHE A 35 11.47 9.03 -3.97
N PRO A 36 10.85 9.89 -4.79
CA PRO A 36 10.35 9.44 -6.05
C PRO A 36 11.52 8.98 -6.91
N CYS A 37 11.42 7.80 -7.53
CA CYS A 37 12.36 7.44 -8.57
C CYS A 37 12.33 8.53 -9.65
N PRO A 38 13.44 8.78 -10.36
CA PRO A 38 13.44 9.58 -11.57
C PRO A 38 12.43 9.05 -12.59
N ALA A 39 11.81 9.93 -13.38
CA ALA A 39 10.81 9.57 -14.39
C ALA A 39 11.24 8.42 -15.34
N PRO A 40 12.51 8.33 -15.80
CA PRO A 40 12.98 7.21 -16.62
C PRO A 40 12.87 5.84 -15.92
N GLN A 41 12.95 5.81 -14.59
CA GLN A 41 12.85 4.59 -13.80
C GLN A 41 11.41 4.22 -13.47
N TRP A 42 10.38 4.94 -13.95
CA TRP A 42 9.00 4.62 -13.61
C TRP A 42 8.51 3.42 -14.43
N GLU A 43 7.87 2.48 -13.76
CA GLU A 43 7.06 1.46 -14.43
C GLU A 43 5.69 2.04 -14.75
N LYS A 44 5.03 1.48 -15.75
CA LYS A 44 3.65 1.80 -16.10
C LYS A 44 2.80 0.56 -15.89
N ARG A 45 1.71 0.71 -15.16
CA ARG A 45 0.72 -0.34 -14.95
C ARG A 45 -0.59 0.09 -15.62
N LEU A 46 -1.16 -0.77 -16.46
CA LEU A 46 -2.45 -0.55 -17.09
C LEU A 46 -3.42 -1.62 -16.60
N SER A 47 -4.47 -1.22 -15.89
CA SER A 47 -5.52 -2.14 -15.43
C SER A 47 -6.84 -1.83 -16.10
N ARG A 48 -7.56 -2.85 -16.58
CA ARG A 48 -8.90 -2.69 -17.19
C ARG A 48 -9.96 -3.36 -16.35
N TYR A 49 -11.07 -2.67 -16.13
CA TYR A 49 -12.21 -3.13 -15.35
C TYR A 49 -13.47 -3.14 -16.21
N ASP A 50 -14.27 -4.20 -16.07
CA ASP A 50 -15.58 -4.42 -16.70
C ASP A 50 -16.73 -3.76 -15.93
N PHE A 51 -16.41 -2.87 -15.00
CA PHE A 51 -17.39 -2.18 -14.18
C PHE A 51 -17.20 -0.68 -14.14
N MET A 52 -18.26 0.01 -13.74
CA MET A 52 -18.32 1.47 -13.66
C MET A 52 -17.24 2.03 -12.73
N CYS A 53 -16.64 3.15 -13.12
CA CYS A 53 -15.69 3.83 -12.25
C CYS A 53 -16.37 4.33 -10.96
N PRO A 54 -15.61 4.52 -9.88
CA PRO A 54 -16.12 4.99 -8.59
C PRO A 54 -16.94 6.30 -8.67
N ALA A 55 -16.58 7.19 -9.60
CA ALA A 55 -17.32 8.43 -9.82
C ALA A 55 -18.73 8.20 -10.38
N CYS A 56 -18.91 7.21 -11.27
CA CYS A 56 -20.19 6.87 -11.89
C CYS A 56 -21.07 5.98 -11.01
N SER A 57 -20.46 5.05 -10.26
CA SER A 57 -21.19 4.12 -9.41
C SER A 57 -21.50 4.70 -8.03
N GLY A 58 -20.71 5.66 -7.55
CA GLY A 58 -20.73 6.10 -6.15
C GLY A 58 -20.10 5.12 -5.18
N GLU A 59 -19.58 4.01 -5.71
CA GLU A 59 -18.89 2.99 -4.93
C GLU A 59 -17.56 3.55 -4.42
N SER A 60 -17.15 3.14 -3.21
CA SER A 60 -15.86 3.57 -2.69
C SER A 60 -14.76 3.06 -3.62
N PRO A 61 -13.90 3.94 -4.16
CA PRO A 61 -12.75 3.54 -4.96
C PRO A 61 -11.77 2.65 -4.19
N ALA A 62 -11.83 2.65 -2.85
CA ALA A 62 -11.01 1.82 -2.00
C ALA A 62 -11.30 0.33 -2.26
N VAL A 63 -12.58 -0.05 -2.38
CA VAL A 63 -13.03 -1.45 -2.43
C VAL A 63 -13.26 -1.88 -3.87
N PRO A 64 -12.38 -2.73 -4.45
CA PRO A 64 -12.61 -3.25 -5.79
C PRO A 64 -13.91 -4.06 -5.80
N ARG A 65 -14.81 -3.74 -6.74
CA ARG A 65 -15.94 -4.63 -7.07
C ARG A 65 -15.43 -6.02 -7.42
N ASN A 66 -14.40 -6.09 -8.26
CA ASN A 66 -13.71 -7.28 -8.72
C ASN A 66 -12.24 -6.95 -9.02
N THR A 67 -11.43 -7.97 -9.23
CA THR A 67 -10.10 -7.82 -9.84
C THR A 67 -10.22 -7.29 -11.27
N PRO A 68 -9.23 -6.53 -11.77
CA PRO A 68 -9.24 -6.11 -13.17
C PRO A 68 -9.27 -7.31 -14.11
N VAL A 69 -9.98 -7.17 -15.24
CA VAL A 69 -10.10 -8.15 -16.31
C VAL A 69 -8.77 -8.35 -17.02
N SER A 70 -7.98 -7.28 -17.13
CA SER A 70 -6.60 -7.34 -17.60
C SER A 70 -5.70 -6.39 -16.79
N ASP A 71 -4.44 -6.79 -16.60
CA ASP A 71 -3.42 -6.01 -15.92
C ASP A 71 -2.09 -6.17 -16.64
N GLU A 72 -1.59 -5.08 -17.22
CA GLU A 72 -0.37 -5.05 -18.03
C GLU A 72 0.68 -4.17 -17.34
N TRP A 73 1.92 -4.64 -17.36
CA TRP A 73 3.08 -3.93 -16.83
C TRP A 73 4.05 -3.61 -17.96
N THR A 74 4.49 -2.36 -18.05
CA THR A 74 5.47 -1.88 -19.03
C THR A 74 6.58 -1.15 -18.29
N ARG A 75 7.84 -1.48 -18.57
CA ARG A 75 9.01 -0.85 -17.94
C ARG A 75 10.21 -0.90 -18.89
N ASP A 76 11.17 -0.01 -18.64
CA ASP A 76 12.48 -0.07 -19.26
C ASP A 76 13.44 -0.86 -18.34
N GLU A 77 13.83 -2.06 -18.77
CA GLU A 77 14.71 -2.94 -17.99
C GLU A 77 16.14 -2.40 -17.89
N LEU A 78 16.57 -1.52 -18.81
CA LEU A 78 17.89 -0.89 -18.74
C LEU A 78 18.03 0.04 -17.52
N GLN A 79 16.91 0.49 -16.96
CA GLN A 79 16.87 1.33 -15.78
C GLN A 79 16.77 0.53 -14.47
N ASP A 80 16.65 -0.80 -14.52
CA ASP A 80 16.38 -1.62 -13.34
C ASP A 80 17.56 -1.68 -12.37
N GLU A 81 18.81 -1.69 -12.85
CA GLU A 81 19.98 -1.64 -11.96
C GLU A 81 20.07 -0.31 -11.21
N ALA A 82 19.92 0.81 -11.93
CA ALA A 82 19.95 2.15 -11.34
C ALA A 82 18.80 2.35 -10.35
N TRP A 83 17.63 1.80 -10.69
CA TRP A 83 16.47 1.75 -9.79
C TRP A 83 16.80 0.93 -8.53
N ALA A 84 17.33 -0.29 -8.68
CA ALA A 84 17.59 -1.19 -7.56
C ALA A 84 18.61 -0.58 -6.59
N GLN A 85 19.68 0.04 -7.11
CA GLN A 85 20.67 0.74 -6.28
C GLN A 85 20.04 1.88 -5.49
N SER A 86 19.24 2.73 -6.15
CA SER A 86 18.57 3.87 -5.50
C SER A 86 17.56 3.40 -4.45
N TYR A 87 16.73 2.42 -4.80
CA TYR A 87 15.70 1.87 -3.93
C TYR A 87 16.30 1.18 -2.70
N LEU A 88 17.29 0.31 -2.90
CA LEU A 88 17.92 -0.44 -1.83
C LEU A 88 18.77 0.45 -0.92
N SER A 89 19.45 1.48 -1.45
CA SER A 89 20.21 2.42 -0.63
C SER A 89 19.34 3.06 0.46
N GLU A 90 18.21 3.64 0.06
CA GLU A 90 17.27 4.26 1.00
C GLU A 90 16.60 3.24 1.92
N TYR A 91 16.26 2.07 1.37
CA TYR A 91 15.67 1.02 2.17
C TYR A 91 16.64 0.52 3.27
N CYS A 92 17.94 0.44 2.97
CA CYS A 92 18.95 0.07 3.94
C CYS A 92 19.05 1.07 5.09
N HIS A 93 18.92 2.37 4.82
CA HIS A 93 18.92 3.39 5.88
C HIS A 93 17.75 3.19 6.85
N ALA A 94 16.54 2.94 6.33
CA ALA A 94 15.38 2.67 7.17
C ALA A 94 15.52 1.35 7.96
N VAL A 95 16.04 0.29 7.33
CA VAL A 95 16.27 -0.99 8.00
C VAL A 95 17.32 -0.86 9.10
N LEU A 96 18.44 -0.17 8.84
CA LEU A 96 19.47 0.11 9.86
C LEU A 96 18.86 0.79 11.08
N LEU A 97 18.00 1.78 10.84
CA LEU A 97 17.27 2.44 11.91
C LEU A 97 16.42 1.45 12.73
N TRP A 98 15.59 0.64 12.08
CA TRP A 98 14.72 -0.31 12.79
C TRP A 98 15.51 -1.31 13.62
N ILE A 99 16.61 -1.83 13.06
CA ILE A 99 17.53 -2.75 13.74
C ILE A 99 18.13 -2.08 14.97
N ARG A 100 18.65 -0.86 14.84
CA ARG A 100 19.29 -0.11 15.94
C ARG A 100 18.30 0.33 17.00
N SER A 101 17.04 0.55 16.65
CA SER A 101 15.99 0.75 17.63
C SER A 101 15.68 -0.53 18.41
N ARG A 102 15.90 -1.72 17.85
CA ARG A 102 15.63 -2.98 18.55
C ARG A 102 16.77 -3.42 19.43
N TRP A 103 17.99 -3.35 18.93
CA TRP A 103 19.19 -3.74 19.65
C TRP A 103 19.95 -2.50 20.02
N ASP A 104 19.99 -2.22 21.32
CA ASP A 104 20.72 -1.08 21.86
C ASP A 104 22.14 -1.12 21.29
N ALA A 105 22.51 -0.05 20.59
CA ALA A 105 23.92 0.23 20.47
C ALA A 105 24.40 0.53 21.89
N GLY A 106 25.41 -0.22 22.34
CA GLY A 106 25.81 -0.34 23.74
C GLY A 106 25.84 0.99 24.51
N ASP A 107 25.73 0.89 25.82
CA ASP A 107 25.34 1.94 26.78
C ASP A 107 26.11 3.27 26.77
N ASP A 108 27.09 3.50 25.89
CA ASP A 108 27.92 4.72 25.94
C ASP A 108 28.42 5.24 24.58
N ASP A 109 27.56 5.24 23.55
CA ASP A 109 28.03 5.59 22.21
C ASP A 109 27.46 6.93 21.70
N VAL A 110 28.23 8.00 21.91
CA VAL A 110 28.05 9.32 21.24
C VAL A 110 27.89 9.16 19.72
N THR A 111 28.47 8.11 19.15
CA THR A 111 28.33 7.72 17.74
C THR A 111 26.88 7.43 17.36
N VAL A 112 26.05 6.90 18.26
CA VAL A 112 24.64 6.59 17.99
C VAL A 112 23.82 7.87 17.94
N ALA A 113 24.07 8.79 18.88
CA ALA A 113 23.43 10.11 18.85
C ALA A 113 23.82 10.89 17.58
N ALA A 114 25.07 10.80 17.14
CA ALA A 114 25.55 11.36 15.88
C ALA A 114 24.93 10.66 14.65
N GLU A 115 24.92 9.33 14.60
CA GLU A 115 24.29 8.55 13.50
C GLU A 115 22.79 8.85 13.39
N VAL A 116 22.09 9.00 14.53
CA VAL A 116 20.70 9.43 14.58
C VAL A 116 20.54 10.83 13.98
N ALA A 117 21.36 11.79 14.42
CA ALA A 117 21.26 13.19 14.01
C ALA A 117 21.67 13.41 12.54
N GLU A 118 22.60 12.61 12.01
CA GLU A 118 23.16 12.78 10.66
C GLU A 118 22.50 11.88 9.60
N SER A 119 22.26 10.60 9.92
CA SER A 119 21.86 9.60 8.91
C SER A 119 20.41 9.14 9.08
N TRP A 120 19.96 8.86 10.30
CA TRP A 120 18.63 8.25 10.49
C TRP A 120 17.49 9.25 10.52
N LEU A 121 17.74 10.51 10.89
CA LEU A 121 16.67 11.52 10.86
C LEU A 121 16.09 11.71 9.46
N SER A 122 16.91 11.57 8.42
CA SER A 122 16.43 11.56 7.04
C SER A 122 15.43 10.42 6.84
N ALA A 123 15.78 9.19 7.23
CA ALA A 123 14.87 8.04 7.13
C ALA A 123 13.60 8.22 7.98
N PHE A 124 13.71 8.71 9.23
CA PHE A 124 12.57 9.02 10.09
C PHE A 124 11.61 10.02 9.46
N PHE A 125 12.15 11.17 9.06
CA PHE A 125 11.38 12.21 8.42
C PHE A 125 10.72 11.66 7.15
N MET A 126 11.49 10.93 6.35
CA MET A 126 11.04 10.48 5.06
C MET A 126 10.02 9.35 5.12
N GLU A 127 10.07 8.42 6.08
CA GLU A 127 9.02 7.42 6.24
C GLU A 127 7.77 8.02 6.95
N ARG A 128 7.92 9.04 7.80
CA ARG A 128 6.78 9.64 8.53
C ARG A 128 6.12 10.84 7.83
N ARG A 129 6.78 11.49 6.84
CA ARG A 129 6.29 12.75 6.23
C ARG A 129 4.98 12.62 5.47
N CYS A 130 4.29 13.76 5.38
CA CYS A 130 3.11 13.92 4.56
C CYS A 130 3.43 13.72 3.06
N LYS A 131 2.69 12.85 2.34
CA LYS A 131 2.96 12.51 0.92
C LYS A 131 2.08 13.24 -0.08
N GLU A 132 0.92 13.74 0.35
CA GLU A 132 -0.01 14.48 -0.50
C GLU A 132 0.29 15.97 -0.49
N ASN A 133 0.61 16.52 0.68
CA ASN A 133 0.79 17.95 0.90
C ASN A 133 1.97 18.19 1.85
N ASP A 134 2.44 19.44 1.96
CA ASP A 134 3.49 19.84 2.91
C ASP A 134 2.94 20.07 4.33
N HIS A 135 2.47 19.00 4.98
CA HIS A 135 2.03 19.06 6.37
C HIS A 135 3.08 18.48 7.32
N ARG A 136 3.10 18.97 8.56
CA ARG A 136 3.90 18.39 9.65
C ARG A 136 3.43 16.95 9.93
N VAL A 137 4.39 16.08 10.26
CA VAL A 137 4.15 14.64 10.54
C VAL A 137 3.04 14.43 11.59
N GLY A 138 3.00 15.27 12.63
CA GLY A 138 2.01 15.17 13.72
C GLY A 138 0.62 15.77 13.42
N GLU A 139 0.45 16.47 12.30
CA GLU A 139 -0.79 17.18 11.94
C GLU A 139 -1.39 16.67 10.61
N CYS A 140 -0.71 15.76 9.92
CA CYS A 140 -1.09 15.26 8.60
C CYS A 140 -2.33 14.35 8.70
N ARG A 141 -3.50 14.88 8.35
CA ARG A 141 -4.76 14.12 8.15
C ARG A 141 -4.96 13.61 6.72
N CYS A 142 -3.93 13.70 5.89
CA CYS A 142 -3.97 13.25 4.50
C CYS A 142 -4.21 11.75 4.40
N GLU A 143 -4.95 11.33 3.37
CA GLU A 143 -5.36 9.95 3.20
C GLU A 143 -4.14 9.01 3.05
N ALA A 144 -3.10 9.44 2.31
CA ALA A 144 -1.84 8.71 2.13
C ALA A 144 -1.07 8.40 3.42
N ASN A 145 -1.40 9.10 4.50
CA ASN A 145 -0.76 8.98 5.80
C ASN A 145 -1.74 8.75 6.95
N GLY A 146 -3.02 8.63 6.64
CA GLY A 146 -4.07 8.35 7.59
C GLY A 146 -4.48 6.87 7.54
N PRO A 147 -5.73 6.56 7.94
CA PRO A 147 -6.27 5.20 7.93
C PRO A 147 -6.18 4.51 6.57
N LEU A 148 -6.10 5.30 5.49
CA LEU A 148 -6.06 4.79 4.13
C LEU A 148 -4.65 4.49 3.61
N ALA A 149 -3.58 4.77 4.35
CA ALA A 149 -2.19 4.60 3.88
C ALA A 149 -1.89 3.18 3.35
N TYR A 150 -2.48 2.17 3.98
CA TYR A 150 -2.39 0.77 3.56
C TYR A 150 -2.96 0.54 2.14
N PHE A 151 -3.92 1.34 1.69
CA PHE A 151 -4.51 1.28 0.36
C PHE A 151 -3.60 1.85 -0.72
N TYR A 152 -2.71 2.78 -0.37
CA TYR A 152 -1.76 3.38 -1.31
C TYR A 152 -0.61 2.43 -1.61
N ASN A 153 0.05 1.98 -0.55
CA ASN A 153 1.10 0.97 -0.62
C ASN A 153 1.25 0.29 0.75
N PRO A 154 0.93 -1.01 0.85
CA PRO A 154 1.06 -1.77 2.09
C PRO A 154 2.48 -1.79 2.68
N THR A 155 3.51 -1.93 1.83
CA THR A 155 4.91 -1.91 2.26
C THR A 155 5.29 -0.56 2.83
N THR A 156 4.91 0.51 2.15
CA THR A 156 5.02 1.89 2.66
C THR A 156 4.37 2.05 4.04
N ALA A 157 3.17 1.52 4.26
CA ALA A 157 2.51 1.57 5.56
C ALA A 157 3.24 0.74 6.63
N ALA A 158 3.76 -0.44 6.28
CA ALA A 158 4.54 -1.28 7.19
C ALA A 158 5.88 -0.64 7.59
N ARG A 159 6.60 -0.03 6.63
CA ARG A 159 7.83 0.70 6.90
C ARG A 159 7.60 1.89 7.83
N ARG A 160 6.51 2.64 7.60
CA ARG A 160 6.11 3.71 8.52
C ARG A 160 5.80 3.18 9.91
N HIS A 161 5.05 2.07 10.02
CA HIS A 161 4.77 1.45 11.31
C HIS A 161 6.05 1.06 12.07
N LEU A 162 7.02 0.42 11.39
CA LEU A 162 8.33 0.10 11.98
C LEU A 162 9.11 1.36 12.37
N THR A 163 9.00 2.42 11.57
CA THR A 163 9.65 3.70 11.84
C THR A 163 9.01 4.44 13.02
N ASP A 164 7.69 4.40 13.17
CA ASP A 164 6.99 4.98 14.31
C ASP A 164 7.39 4.24 15.60
N LEU A 165 7.47 2.90 15.58
CA LEU A 165 7.99 2.11 16.71
C LEU A 165 9.44 2.47 17.06
N ALA A 166 10.28 2.69 16.05
CA ALA A 166 11.66 3.13 16.25
C ALA A 166 11.73 4.56 16.81
N ALA A 167 10.81 5.43 16.40
CA ALA A 167 10.74 6.83 16.82
C ALA A 167 10.31 6.91 18.28
N ASP A 168 9.28 6.17 18.67
CA ASP A 168 8.78 6.14 20.05
C ASP A 168 9.89 5.74 21.03
N LYS A 169 10.72 4.76 20.66
CA LYS A 169 11.89 4.38 21.47
C LYS A 169 12.94 5.49 21.52
N LEU A 170 13.24 6.11 20.37
CA LEU A 170 14.22 7.19 20.29
C LEU A 170 13.79 8.43 21.09
N GLU A 171 12.53 8.83 20.97
CA GLU A 171 11.93 9.96 21.68
C GLU A 171 11.88 9.70 23.20
N GLY A 172 11.87 8.42 23.61
CA GLY A 172 12.03 8.00 25.00
C GLY A 172 13.46 8.05 25.54
N ASP A 173 14.49 8.09 24.68
CA ASP A 173 15.91 8.05 25.09
C ASP A 173 16.35 9.38 25.72
N ALA A 174 16.84 9.34 26.96
CA ALA A 174 17.27 10.51 27.72
C ALA A 174 18.36 11.32 27.00
N ARG A 175 19.23 10.68 26.21
CA ARG A 175 20.30 11.34 25.44
C ARG A 175 19.74 12.20 24.32
N VAL A 176 18.62 11.77 23.73
CA VAL A 176 17.93 12.48 22.65
C VAL A 176 17.05 13.60 23.19
N ARG A 177 16.47 13.41 24.39
CA ARG A 177 15.60 14.39 25.08
C ARG A 177 16.31 15.67 25.54
N ASN A 178 17.63 15.75 25.37
CA ASN A 178 18.44 16.94 25.63
C ASN A 178 18.00 18.12 24.72
N PRO A 179 17.81 19.36 25.25
CA PRO A 179 17.46 20.54 24.47
C PRO A 179 18.38 20.84 23.27
N ALA A 180 19.68 20.60 23.39
CA ALA A 180 20.65 20.80 22.31
C ALA A 180 20.38 19.81 21.15
N MET A 181 20.13 18.54 21.48
CA MET A 181 19.80 17.53 20.48
C MET A 181 18.45 17.83 19.83
N HIS A 182 17.44 18.23 20.60
CA HIS A 182 16.16 18.70 20.06
C HIS A 182 16.32 19.84 19.05
N LYS A 183 17.21 20.81 19.31
CA LYS A 183 17.50 21.90 18.37
C LYS A 183 18.14 21.40 17.08
N VAL A 184 19.08 20.46 17.17
CA VAL A 184 19.72 19.82 16.00
C VAL A 184 18.67 19.09 15.17
N LEU A 185 17.84 18.26 15.79
CA LEU A 185 16.79 17.51 15.11
C LEU A 185 15.74 18.44 14.47
N ALA A 186 15.33 19.51 15.16
CA ALA A 186 14.39 20.50 14.63
C ALA A 186 14.95 21.22 13.39
N ASN A 187 16.21 21.68 13.44
CA ASN A 187 16.86 22.34 12.30
C ASN A 187 16.96 21.41 11.08
N ARG A 188 17.31 20.15 11.30
CA ARG A 188 17.37 19.15 10.23
C ARG A 188 15.99 18.84 9.67
N HIS A 189 14.96 18.73 10.51
CA HIS A 189 13.58 18.59 10.04
C HIS A 189 13.18 19.75 9.12
N ILE A 190 13.50 21.00 9.51
CA ILE A 190 13.21 22.18 8.68
C ILE A 190 13.92 22.09 7.33
N ALA A 191 15.22 21.74 7.31
CA ALA A 191 15.98 21.59 6.08
C ALA A 191 15.41 20.49 5.16
N LEU A 192 15.04 19.34 5.72
CA LEU A 192 14.45 18.24 4.95
C LEU A 192 13.06 18.59 4.39
N SER A 193 12.23 19.32 5.15
CA SER A 193 10.95 19.84 4.67
C SER A 193 11.13 20.85 3.54
N ALA A 194 12.08 21.78 3.65
CA ALA A 194 12.39 22.74 2.60
C ALA A 194 12.84 22.05 1.30
N MET A 195 13.76 21.08 1.40
CA MET A 195 14.20 20.28 0.25
C MET A 195 13.03 19.54 -0.43
N CYS A 196 12.09 18.99 0.36
CA CYS A 196 10.93 18.29 -0.21
C CYS A 196 9.99 19.22 -0.98
N ARG A 197 9.80 20.45 -0.47
CA ARG A 197 9.04 21.51 -1.17
C ARG A 197 9.70 21.90 -2.48
N GLU A 198 10.98 22.23 -2.44
CA GLU A 198 11.75 22.64 -3.62
C GLU A 198 11.73 21.58 -4.73
N ARG A 199 11.84 20.30 -4.34
CA ARG A 199 11.84 19.18 -5.29
C ARG A 199 10.44 18.67 -5.66
N ASN A 200 9.38 19.31 -5.15
CA ASN A 200 7.98 18.93 -5.38
C ASN A 200 7.71 17.42 -5.15
N LEU A 201 8.15 16.90 -4.00
CA LEU A 201 8.12 15.47 -3.68
C LEU A 201 6.75 14.99 -3.16
N TYR A 202 5.66 15.41 -3.81
CA TYR A 202 4.28 15.11 -3.43
C TYR A 202 3.57 14.21 -4.46
N PHE A 203 2.47 13.60 -4.05
CA PHE A 203 1.50 13.01 -4.97
C PHE A 203 0.84 14.11 -5.78
N THR A 204 1.08 14.12 -7.09
CA THR A 204 0.46 15.07 -8.03
C THR A 204 -0.88 14.61 -8.59
N ASP A 205 -1.23 13.33 -8.39
CA ASP A 205 -2.39 12.70 -9.01
C ASP A 205 -3.13 11.80 -8.01
N GLY A 206 -4.40 11.51 -8.35
CA GLY A 206 -5.32 10.73 -7.54
C GLY A 206 -4.78 9.37 -7.09
N ILE A 207 -5.47 8.81 -6.12
CA ILE A 207 -4.98 7.73 -5.30
C ILE A 207 -5.14 6.41 -6.05
N SER A 208 -4.10 5.55 -6.04
CA SER A 208 -4.31 4.14 -6.40
C SER A 208 -5.05 3.51 -5.24
N ARG A 209 -6.38 3.65 -5.24
CA ARG A 209 -7.23 3.24 -4.13
C ARG A 209 -7.41 1.72 -4.08
N GLN A 210 -6.79 0.97 -4.97
CA GLN A 210 -6.84 -0.49 -4.93
C GLN A 210 -5.48 -1.05 -4.50
N PRO A 211 -5.38 -1.57 -3.27
CA PRO A 211 -4.18 -2.26 -2.86
C PRO A 211 -4.00 -3.53 -3.72
N PHE A 212 -2.74 -3.83 -4.06
CA PHE A 212 -2.40 -5.04 -4.80
C PHE A 212 -2.37 -6.25 -3.85
N PHE A 213 -3.55 -6.72 -3.44
CA PHE A 213 -3.70 -7.97 -2.67
C PHE A 213 -4.06 -9.15 -3.58
N SER A 214 -3.30 -9.32 -4.66
CA SER A 214 -3.38 -10.58 -5.40
C SER A 214 -2.69 -11.65 -4.55
N GLU A 215 -3.45 -12.52 -3.91
CA GLU A 215 -2.89 -13.71 -3.22
C GLU A 215 -1.95 -14.48 -4.12
N ARG A 216 -2.30 -14.58 -5.41
CA ARG A 216 -1.44 -15.18 -6.43
C ARG A 216 -0.11 -14.45 -6.57
N ALA A 217 -0.11 -13.13 -6.61
CA ALA A 217 1.13 -12.35 -6.73
C ALA A 217 1.97 -12.39 -5.45
N ILE A 218 1.34 -12.26 -4.27
CA ILE A 218 2.02 -12.38 -2.98
C ILE A 218 2.61 -13.78 -2.81
N GLY A 219 1.85 -14.83 -3.17
CA GLY A 219 2.34 -16.20 -3.17
C GLY A 219 3.53 -16.41 -4.12
N ARG A 220 3.52 -15.79 -5.31
CA ARG A 220 4.68 -15.80 -6.22
C ARG A 220 5.89 -15.09 -5.61
N ARG A 221 5.71 -13.90 -5.03
CA ARG A 221 6.79 -13.13 -4.39
C ARG A 221 7.38 -13.85 -3.20
N ARG A 222 6.55 -14.50 -2.38
CA ARG A 222 7.02 -15.35 -1.28
C ARG A 222 7.84 -16.53 -1.78
N LYS A 223 7.42 -17.17 -2.89
CA LYS A 223 8.23 -18.23 -3.55
C LYS A 223 9.55 -17.69 -4.08
N ILE A 224 9.57 -16.50 -4.69
CA ILE A 224 10.80 -15.84 -5.15
C ILE A 224 11.74 -15.59 -3.96
N LEU A 225 11.23 -15.00 -2.88
CA LEU A 225 12.02 -14.77 -1.66
C LEU A 225 12.60 -16.06 -1.11
N GLN A 226 11.75 -17.08 -0.90
CA GLN A 226 12.20 -18.36 -0.37
C GLN A 226 13.25 -19.01 -1.27
N LYS A 227 13.01 -19.02 -2.59
CA LYS A 227 13.98 -19.55 -3.55
C LYS A 227 15.32 -18.82 -3.48
N SER A 228 15.32 -17.48 -3.46
CA SER A 228 16.56 -16.71 -3.38
C SER A 228 17.33 -16.95 -2.08
N LEU A 229 16.63 -17.15 -0.96
CA LEU A 229 17.26 -17.52 0.32
C LEU A 229 17.86 -18.93 0.25
N ASP A 230 17.11 -19.90 -0.30
CA ASP A 230 17.54 -21.30 -0.41
C ASP A 230 18.73 -21.44 -1.36
N ASP A 231 18.68 -20.78 -2.51
CA ASP A 231 19.76 -20.78 -3.51
C ASP A 231 21.03 -20.17 -2.90
N ALA A 232 20.93 -19.02 -2.21
CA ALA A 232 22.07 -18.38 -1.55
C ALA A 232 22.67 -19.25 -0.44
N THR A 233 21.81 -19.89 0.38
CA THR A 233 22.26 -20.77 1.47
C THR A 233 22.96 -22.01 0.91
N LYS A 234 22.38 -22.66 -0.11
CA LYS A 234 23.00 -23.81 -0.78
C LYS A 234 24.36 -23.49 -1.38
N THR A 235 24.48 -22.35 -2.08
CA THR A 235 25.77 -21.91 -2.63
C THR A 235 26.82 -21.80 -1.53
N ILE A 236 26.45 -21.26 -0.37
CA ILE A 236 27.36 -21.14 0.76
C ILE A 236 27.71 -22.50 1.34
N ASP A 237 26.73 -23.37 1.58
CA ASP A 237 26.97 -24.71 2.09
C ASP A 237 27.96 -25.47 1.20
N THR A 238 27.82 -25.37 -0.13
CA THR A 238 28.78 -25.94 -1.09
C THR A 238 30.18 -25.33 -0.94
N LEU A 239 30.30 -24.00 -0.91
CA LEU A 239 31.60 -23.32 -0.76
C LEU A 239 32.28 -23.64 0.59
N MET A 240 31.50 -23.79 1.67
CA MET A 240 32.01 -24.17 2.98
C MET A 240 32.53 -25.60 2.99
N LEU A 241 31.82 -26.53 2.34
CA LEU A 241 32.26 -27.92 2.20
C LEU A 241 33.54 -28.01 1.35
N GLU A 242 33.58 -27.32 0.21
CA GLU A 242 34.78 -27.27 -0.64
C GLU A 242 36.00 -26.69 0.11
N ASN A 243 35.80 -25.66 0.94
CA ASN A 243 36.87 -25.08 1.76
C ASN A 243 37.36 -26.05 2.85
N ALA A 244 36.43 -26.74 3.52
CA ALA A 244 36.76 -27.76 4.51
C ALA A 244 37.50 -28.95 3.87
N GLU A 245 37.14 -29.35 2.66
CA GLU A 245 37.82 -30.42 1.91
C GLU A 245 39.19 -30.00 1.35
N ALA A 246 39.33 -28.75 0.91
CA ALA A 246 40.57 -28.22 0.35
C ALA A 246 41.67 -27.95 1.40
N SER A 247 41.32 -27.98 2.69
CA SER A 247 42.27 -27.84 3.80
C SER A 247 43.16 -29.10 3.91
N SER A 248 44.17 -29.14 3.03
CA SER A 248 45.10 -30.23 2.71
C SER A 248 45.94 -30.81 3.86
N ALA A 249 45.77 -30.32 5.09
CA ALA A 249 46.46 -30.77 6.30
C ALA A 249 45.59 -31.66 7.21
N GLY A 250 44.61 -32.37 6.65
CA GLY A 250 43.69 -33.25 7.43
C GLY A 250 42.68 -32.50 8.29
N GLY A 251 42.51 -31.20 8.06
CA GLY A 251 41.58 -30.35 8.81
C GLY A 251 40.21 -30.39 8.15
N GLY A 252 39.34 -31.30 8.59
CA GLY A 252 37.92 -31.26 8.26
C GLY A 252 37.21 -30.04 8.86
N TRP A 253 35.90 -30.12 9.04
CA TRP A 253 35.09 -29.03 9.61
C TRP A 253 35.69 -28.44 10.91
N THR A 254 35.80 -27.11 10.97
CA THR A 254 36.44 -26.39 12.11
C THR A 254 35.48 -25.46 12.84
N ALA A 255 35.92 -24.93 13.98
CA ALA A 255 35.17 -23.89 14.70
C ALA A 255 34.97 -22.61 13.87
N ALA A 256 35.90 -22.27 12.96
CA ALA A 256 35.76 -21.14 12.05
C ALA A 256 34.59 -21.35 11.07
N HIS A 257 34.47 -22.56 10.51
CA HIS A 257 33.32 -22.94 9.69
C HIS A 257 32.01 -22.82 10.48
N THR A 258 31.97 -23.31 11.72
CA THR A 258 30.78 -23.20 12.58
C THR A 258 30.37 -21.75 12.84
N LEU A 259 31.34 -20.87 13.11
CA LEU A 259 31.12 -19.45 13.31
C LEU A 259 30.60 -18.77 12.04
N GLU A 260 31.17 -19.12 10.89
CA GLU A 260 30.76 -18.61 9.60
C GLU A 260 29.33 -19.06 9.23
N THR A 261 28.95 -20.31 9.51
CA THR A 261 27.56 -20.78 9.37
C THR A 261 26.60 -19.96 10.24
N ALA A 262 27.01 -19.61 11.47
CA ALA A 262 26.21 -18.75 12.33
C ALA A 262 26.03 -17.34 11.72
N TRP A 263 27.09 -16.73 11.19
CA TRP A 263 27.01 -15.44 10.49
C TRP A 263 26.15 -15.48 9.23
N VAL A 264 26.24 -16.57 8.47
CA VAL A 264 25.37 -16.82 7.30
C VAL A 264 23.92 -16.88 7.76
N SER A 265 23.61 -17.66 8.80
CA SER A 265 22.25 -17.79 9.34
C SER A 265 21.67 -16.44 9.80
N ARG A 266 22.48 -15.63 10.49
CA ARG A 266 22.10 -14.28 10.92
C ARG A 266 21.78 -13.36 9.74
N ARG A 267 22.61 -13.39 8.69
CA ARG A 267 22.38 -12.61 7.46
C ARG A 267 21.18 -13.10 6.67
N THR A 268 20.96 -14.41 6.59
CA THR A 268 19.73 -15.00 6.02
C THR A 268 18.48 -14.53 6.77
N SER A 269 18.54 -14.48 8.11
CA SER A 269 17.44 -13.97 8.95
C SER A 269 17.17 -12.47 8.68
N LEU A 270 18.22 -11.66 8.53
CA LEU A 270 18.08 -10.25 8.12
C LEU A 270 17.43 -10.11 6.74
N VAL A 271 17.92 -10.84 5.74
CA VAL A 271 17.39 -10.77 4.37
C VAL A 271 15.94 -11.23 4.33
N ARG A 272 15.58 -12.25 5.13
CA ARG A 272 14.17 -12.67 5.31
C ARG A 272 13.32 -11.54 5.87
N PHE A 273 13.76 -10.86 6.93
CA PHE A 273 13.06 -9.69 7.46
C PHE A 273 12.86 -8.61 6.40
N MET A 274 13.94 -8.23 5.71
CA MET A 274 13.88 -7.22 4.67
C MET A 274 12.95 -7.64 3.53
N GLY A 275 12.99 -8.89 3.08
CA GLY A 275 12.13 -9.42 2.03
C GLY A 275 10.66 -9.48 2.43
N GLU A 276 10.33 -9.87 3.67
CA GLU A 276 8.96 -9.94 4.18
C GLU A 276 8.28 -8.57 4.20
N VAL A 277 9.01 -7.50 4.52
CA VAL A 277 8.51 -6.12 4.40
C VAL A 277 8.16 -5.78 2.94
N LEU A 278 8.94 -6.23 1.96
CA LEU A 278 8.73 -5.91 0.54
C LEU A 278 7.65 -6.74 -0.16
N LEU A 279 7.18 -7.83 0.44
CA LEU A 279 6.24 -8.77 -0.21
C LEU A 279 5.02 -8.07 -0.80
N TYR A 280 4.47 -7.09 -0.07
CA TYR A 280 3.25 -6.38 -0.41
C TYR A 280 3.49 -5.05 -1.14
N ASP A 281 4.70 -4.80 -1.64
CA ASP A 281 5.02 -3.54 -2.31
C ASP A 281 4.32 -3.48 -3.68
N ASN A 282 3.19 -2.80 -3.73
CA ASN A 282 2.44 -2.57 -4.96
C ASN A 282 3.06 -1.46 -5.83
N GLY A 283 4.12 -0.82 -5.33
CA GLY A 283 4.93 0.20 -6.00
C GLY A 283 5.97 -0.36 -6.96
N ILE A 284 6.12 -1.69 -7.05
CA ILE A 284 7.08 -2.37 -7.94
C ILE A 284 6.45 -3.59 -8.62
N SER A 285 6.92 -3.94 -9.81
CA SER A 285 6.58 -5.18 -10.50
C SER A 285 7.21 -6.41 -9.83
N ASN A 286 6.77 -7.62 -10.23
CA ASN A 286 7.43 -8.85 -9.79
C ASN A 286 8.88 -8.96 -10.28
N GLY A 287 9.21 -8.37 -11.44
CA GLY A 287 10.57 -8.33 -11.96
C GLY A 287 11.49 -7.52 -11.04
N ARG A 288 11.07 -6.31 -10.67
CA ARG A 288 11.79 -5.45 -9.73
C ARG A 288 11.86 -6.02 -8.31
N PHE A 289 10.79 -6.67 -7.86
CA PHE A 289 10.83 -7.41 -6.59
C PHE A 289 11.89 -8.52 -6.64
N SER A 290 11.92 -9.33 -7.70
CA SER A 290 12.91 -10.40 -7.88
C SER A 290 14.33 -9.85 -7.91
N LEU A 291 14.56 -8.74 -8.60
CA LEU A 291 15.86 -8.08 -8.64
C LEU A 291 16.27 -7.55 -7.26
N ALA A 292 15.37 -6.83 -6.58
CA ALA A 292 15.66 -6.34 -5.23
C ALA A 292 16.04 -7.49 -4.29
N VAL A 293 15.26 -8.58 -4.29
CA VAL A 293 15.53 -9.76 -3.47
C VAL A 293 16.85 -10.44 -3.85
N SER A 294 17.22 -10.52 -5.13
CA SER A 294 18.51 -11.12 -5.52
C SER A 294 19.69 -10.29 -4.99
N TRP A 295 19.60 -8.96 -5.03
CA TRP A 295 20.60 -8.07 -4.43
C TRP A 295 20.65 -8.19 -2.91
N LEU A 296 19.51 -8.34 -2.24
CA LEU A 296 19.47 -8.62 -0.80
C LEU A 296 20.12 -9.97 -0.47
N ALA A 297 19.80 -11.03 -1.23
CA ALA A 297 20.34 -12.36 -1.01
C ALA A 297 21.86 -12.43 -1.25
N HIS A 298 22.40 -11.56 -2.11
CA HIS A 298 23.83 -11.47 -2.38
C HIS A 298 24.66 -11.28 -1.11
N VAL A 299 24.18 -10.49 -0.13
CA VAL A 299 24.96 -10.23 1.09
C VAL A 299 24.96 -11.37 2.12
N ILE A 300 24.21 -12.44 1.86
CA ILE A 300 24.24 -13.66 2.68
C ILE A 300 25.60 -14.36 2.53
N GLN A 301 26.22 -14.31 1.34
CA GLN A 301 27.55 -14.90 1.14
C GLN A 301 28.63 -14.04 1.79
N VAL A 302 29.67 -14.68 2.31
CA VAL A 302 30.82 -13.98 2.93
C VAL A 302 31.53 -13.11 1.89
N PRO A 303 31.99 -11.90 2.26
CA PRO A 303 32.62 -10.98 1.30
C PRO A 303 33.78 -11.58 0.50
N ALA A 304 34.50 -12.56 1.06
CA ALA A 304 35.59 -13.25 0.37
C ALA A 304 35.15 -14.06 -0.86
N TRP A 305 33.88 -14.46 -0.93
CA TRP A 305 33.36 -15.37 -1.97
C TRP A 305 32.45 -14.67 -2.98
N ARG A 306 32.27 -13.36 -2.85
CA ARG A 306 31.39 -12.59 -3.72
C ARG A 306 31.98 -11.24 -4.10
N THR A 307 31.51 -10.69 -5.20
CA THR A 307 31.77 -9.29 -5.53
C THR A 307 31.11 -8.37 -4.49
N PRO A 308 31.77 -7.29 -4.05
CA PRO A 308 31.15 -6.30 -3.17
C PRO A 308 29.85 -5.75 -3.78
N SER A 309 28.85 -5.52 -2.93
CA SER A 309 27.62 -4.85 -3.35
C SER A 309 27.92 -3.41 -3.72
N LYS A 310 27.38 -2.94 -4.86
CA LYS A 310 27.39 -1.52 -5.22
C LYS A 310 26.51 -0.66 -4.29
N VAL A 311 25.70 -1.28 -3.44
CA VAL A 311 24.87 -0.61 -2.42
C VAL A 311 25.58 -0.70 -1.07
N GLU A 312 26.30 0.35 -0.69
CA GLU A 312 27.09 0.41 0.54
C GLU A 312 26.27 0.08 1.80
N GLY A 313 25.02 0.55 1.85
CA GLY A 313 24.10 0.27 2.96
C GLY A 313 23.85 -1.22 3.19
N LEU A 314 23.89 -2.06 2.15
CA LEU A 314 23.75 -3.51 2.28
C LEU A 314 24.97 -4.14 2.94
N GLU A 315 26.18 -3.67 2.63
CA GLU A 315 27.41 -4.15 3.27
C GLU A 315 27.46 -3.74 4.75
N LYS A 316 27.00 -2.53 5.07
CA LYS A 316 26.86 -2.08 6.46
C LYS A 316 25.87 -2.97 7.22
N LEU A 317 24.70 -3.25 6.64
CA LEU A 317 23.70 -4.14 7.22
C LEU A 317 24.19 -5.57 7.42
N ALA A 318 24.91 -6.12 6.45
CA ALA A 318 25.47 -7.47 6.54
C ALA A 318 26.45 -7.60 7.71
N ARG A 319 27.34 -6.61 7.88
CA ARG A 319 28.27 -6.55 9.02
C ARG A 319 27.53 -6.45 10.35
N VAL A 320 26.52 -5.57 10.43
CA VAL A 320 25.67 -5.45 11.63
C VAL A 320 24.99 -6.78 11.94
N ALA A 321 24.38 -7.43 10.96
CA ALA A 321 23.72 -8.72 11.17
C ALA A 321 24.67 -9.81 11.66
N SER A 322 25.89 -9.90 11.14
CA SER A 322 26.88 -10.87 11.64
C SER A 322 27.26 -10.61 13.10
N ALA A 323 27.32 -9.35 13.52
CA ALA A 323 27.68 -8.95 14.88
C ALA A 323 26.52 -9.02 15.89
N VAL A 324 25.27 -8.93 15.42
CA VAL A 324 24.09 -9.03 16.29
C VAL A 324 23.98 -10.45 16.83
N ASP A 325 23.94 -10.56 18.15
CA ASP A 325 23.70 -11.81 18.86
C ASP A 325 22.56 -11.64 19.87
N GLN A 326 21.65 -12.60 19.91
CA GLN A 326 20.57 -12.67 20.88
C GLN A 326 20.64 -13.99 21.61
N ALA A 327 20.78 -13.95 22.93
CA ALA A 327 20.89 -15.14 23.76
C ALA A 327 19.77 -16.18 23.54
N SER A 328 18.55 -15.72 23.23
CA SER A 328 17.41 -16.61 22.98
C SER A 328 17.40 -17.25 21.59
N MET A 329 17.84 -16.53 20.54
CA MET A 329 17.89 -17.02 19.16
C MET A 329 19.13 -16.48 18.42
N PRO A 330 20.34 -16.98 18.76
CA PRO A 330 21.60 -16.40 18.32
C PRO A 330 21.86 -16.55 16.81
N SER A 331 21.30 -17.58 16.18
CA SER A 331 21.40 -17.81 14.73
C SER A 331 20.34 -17.07 13.92
N GLN A 332 19.25 -16.62 14.55
CA GLN A 332 18.12 -15.98 13.86
C GLN A 332 17.56 -14.77 14.64
N PRO A 333 18.40 -13.76 14.93
CA PRO A 333 17.99 -12.65 15.80
C PRO A 333 16.85 -11.81 15.21
N PHE A 334 16.67 -11.80 13.88
CA PHE A 334 15.64 -10.97 13.22
C PHE A 334 14.26 -11.63 13.12
N THR A 335 14.08 -12.87 13.61
CA THR A 335 12.80 -13.59 13.50
C THR A 335 11.64 -12.88 14.22
N CYS A 336 11.90 -12.19 15.33
CA CYS A 336 10.86 -11.40 16.00
C CYS A 336 10.35 -10.23 15.13
N LEU A 337 11.22 -9.62 14.33
CA LEU A 337 10.86 -8.58 13.37
C LEU A 337 10.09 -9.16 12.18
N VAL A 338 10.47 -10.35 11.71
CA VAL A 338 9.68 -11.09 10.70
C VAL A 338 8.26 -11.32 11.19
N GLN A 339 8.10 -11.87 12.40
CA GLN A 339 6.78 -12.14 12.99
C GLN A 339 5.98 -10.85 13.20
N LEU A 340 6.61 -9.76 13.63
CA LEU A 340 5.98 -8.45 13.77
C LEU A 340 5.38 -7.97 12.44
N VAL A 341 6.16 -8.03 11.35
CA VAL A 341 5.71 -7.60 10.01
C VAL A 341 4.60 -8.51 9.48
N GLN A 342 4.74 -9.83 9.67
CA GLN A 342 3.71 -10.79 9.26
C GLN A 342 2.40 -10.55 10.01
N LYS A 343 2.46 -10.30 11.32
CA LYS A 343 1.30 -9.92 12.12
C LYS A 343 0.68 -8.61 11.63
N TYR A 344 1.49 -7.58 11.40
CA TYR A 344 1.01 -6.30 10.87
C TYR A 344 0.21 -6.48 9.57
N TYR A 345 0.77 -7.23 8.62
CA TYR A 345 0.08 -7.50 7.36
C TYR A 345 -1.18 -8.36 7.54
N PHE A 346 -1.12 -9.37 8.41
CA PHE A 346 -2.28 -10.21 8.72
C PHE A 346 -3.43 -9.37 9.30
N ASP A 347 -3.15 -8.57 10.33
CA ASP A 347 -4.14 -7.74 11.01
C ASP A 347 -4.74 -6.70 10.04
N LYS A 348 -3.91 -6.02 9.25
CA LYS A 348 -4.38 -5.04 8.24
C LYS A 348 -5.17 -5.69 7.12
N ARG A 349 -4.83 -6.91 6.73
CA ARG A 349 -5.58 -7.68 5.74
C ARG A 349 -6.92 -8.15 6.29
N ALA A 350 -6.99 -8.56 7.56
CA ALA A 350 -8.24 -8.91 8.21
C ALA A 350 -9.18 -7.70 8.30
N GLU A 351 -8.66 -6.54 8.73
CA GLU A 351 -9.38 -5.26 8.72
C GLU A 351 -9.90 -4.94 7.31
N TRP A 352 -9.04 -5.09 6.30
CA TRP A 352 -9.41 -4.89 4.90
C TRP A 352 -10.51 -5.83 4.43
N ASN A 353 -10.38 -7.13 4.68
CA ASN A 353 -11.36 -8.12 4.29
C ASN A 353 -12.72 -7.83 4.93
N ALA A 354 -12.75 -7.41 6.19
CA ALA A 354 -13.99 -6.98 6.85
C ALA A 354 -14.63 -5.79 6.11
N GLN A 355 -13.85 -4.77 5.71
CA GLN A 355 -14.35 -3.64 4.92
C GLN A 355 -14.87 -4.08 3.53
N VAL A 356 -14.16 -4.99 2.86
CA VAL A 356 -14.60 -5.56 1.57
C VAL A 356 -15.92 -6.30 1.71
N MET A 357 -16.08 -7.12 2.76
CA MET A 357 -17.28 -7.90 2.97
C MET A 357 -18.48 -7.02 3.33
N LYS A 358 -18.30 -6.03 4.22
CA LYS A 358 -19.33 -5.00 4.50
C LYS A 358 -19.77 -4.29 3.23
N TYR A 359 -18.81 -3.90 2.39
CA TYR A 359 -19.10 -3.28 1.11
C TYR A 359 -19.87 -4.21 0.16
N LYS A 360 -19.48 -5.49 0.05
CA LYS A 360 -20.21 -6.49 -0.75
C LYS A 360 -21.64 -6.69 -0.25
N ALA A 361 -21.87 -6.70 1.06
CA ALA A 361 -23.20 -6.78 1.65
C ALA A 361 -24.04 -5.53 1.30
N ARG A 362 -23.50 -4.32 1.49
CA ARG A 362 -24.13 -3.05 1.08
C ARG A 362 -24.51 -3.03 -0.41
N ARG A 363 -23.64 -3.57 -1.26
CA ARG A 363 -23.90 -3.72 -2.69
C ARG A 363 -25.00 -4.72 -2.99
N ALA A 364 -24.95 -5.90 -2.39
CA ALA A 364 -25.96 -6.93 -2.57
C ALA A 364 -27.36 -6.41 -2.19
N LEU A 365 -27.43 -5.65 -1.09
CA LEU A 365 -28.62 -4.92 -0.71
C LEU A 365 -29.05 -3.92 -1.80
N PHE A 366 -28.15 -3.04 -2.24
CA PHE A 366 -28.44 -2.07 -3.31
C PHE A 366 -29.00 -2.75 -4.58
N ASP A 367 -28.34 -3.79 -5.08
CA ASP A 367 -28.78 -4.49 -6.29
C ASP A 367 -30.11 -5.24 -6.07
N ARG A 368 -30.40 -5.65 -4.81
CA ARG A 368 -31.65 -6.31 -4.43
C ARG A 368 -32.83 -5.35 -4.34
N VAL A 369 -32.64 -4.15 -3.80
CA VAL A 369 -33.72 -3.16 -3.60
C VAL A 369 -33.81 -2.09 -4.69
N THR A 370 -32.91 -2.09 -5.67
CA THR A 370 -32.92 -1.13 -6.77
C THR A 370 -32.87 -1.81 -8.13
N ALA A 371 -33.24 -1.07 -9.18
CA ALA A 371 -33.11 -1.52 -10.56
C ALA A 371 -32.59 -0.38 -11.45
N PRO A 372 -31.80 -0.69 -12.50
CA PRO A 372 -31.54 0.29 -13.56
C PRO A 372 -32.86 0.68 -14.23
N ILE A 373 -32.97 1.93 -14.67
CA ILE A 373 -34.08 2.41 -15.48
C ILE A 373 -33.65 2.44 -16.93
N ASP A 374 -34.56 2.07 -17.84
CA ASP A 374 -34.36 2.29 -19.27
C ASP A 374 -34.47 3.80 -19.57
N PRO A 375 -33.35 4.47 -19.94
CA PRO A 375 -33.36 5.89 -20.23
C PRO A 375 -34.25 6.29 -21.42
N TRP A 376 -34.65 5.35 -22.29
CA TRP A 376 -35.47 5.63 -23.48
C TRP A 376 -36.96 5.90 -23.20
N ARG A 377 -37.51 5.49 -22.06
CA ARG A 377 -38.97 5.53 -21.82
C ARG A 377 -39.44 6.33 -20.62
N GLU A 378 -38.59 6.51 -19.61
CA GLU A 378 -39.08 6.89 -18.26
C GLU A 378 -38.43 8.13 -17.67
N LEU A 379 -37.43 8.73 -18.34
CA LEU A 379 -36.70 9.91 -17.83
C LEU A 379 -37.24 11.24 -18.36
N GLU A 380 -38.17 11.22 -19.30
CA GLU A 380 -38.87 12.41 -19.81
C GLU A 380 -40.27 12.47 -19.20
N ASN A 381 -40.64 13.59 -18.59
CA ASN A 381 -42.00 13.89 -18.15
C ASN A 381 -42.58 15.03 -19.01
N ALA A 382 -43.85 15.39 -18.80
CA ALA A 382 -44.51 16.45 -19.56
C ALA A 382 -43.86 17.85 -19.43
N GLU A 383 -42.91 18.03 -18.51
CA GLU A 383 -42.20 19.28 -18.20
C GLU A 383 -40.70 19.23 -18.59
N GLY A 384 -40.21 18.11 -19.13
CA GLY A 384 -38.81 17.91 -19.55
C GLY A 384 -38.12 16.69 -18.92
N TRP A 385 -36.80 16.79 -18.70
CA TRP A 385 -36.00 15.69 -18.12
C TRP A 385 -36.16 15.59 -16.60
N ARG A 386 -36.38 14.37 -16.10
CA ARG A 386 -36.39 14.07 -14.66
C ARG A 386 -35.01 14.33 -14.05
N SER A 387 -35.01 14.77 -12.78
CA SER A 387 -33.80 14.99 -11.99
C SER A 387 -33.72 14.02 -10.81
N CYS A 388 -32.52 13.85 -10.27
CA CYS A 388 -32.30 13.02 -9.09
C CYS A 388 -33.05 13.60 -7.90
N ASN A 389 -33.91 12.79 -7.26
CA ASN A 389 -34.66 13.25 -6.09
C ASN A 389 -33.81 13.63 -4.86
N ILE A 390 -32.54 13.20 -4.80
CA ILE A 390 -31.58 13.56 -3.75
C ILE A 390 -30.83 14.86 -4.09
N CYS A 391 -30.04 14.87 -5.17
CA CYS A 391 -29.15 15.99 -5.50
C CYS A 391 -29.75 17.03 -6.46
N LYS A 392 -30.96 16.76 -6.98
CA LYS A 392 -31.68 17.58 -7.98
C LYS A 392 -30.95 17.80 -9.31
N ALA A 393 -29.82 17.13 -9.54
CA ALA A 393 -29.12 17.16 -10.83
C ALA A 393 -29.80 16.25 -11.88
N GLY A 394 -29.68 16.59 -13.16
CA GLY A 394 -30.19 15.77 -14.26
C GLY A 394 -29.41 14.46 -14.46
N PHE A 395 -30.06 13.48 -15.09
CA PHE A 395 -29.44 12.21 -15.48
C PHE A 395 -28.77 12.35 -16.84
N TYR A 396 -27.53 11.86 -16.99
CA TYR A 396 -26.70 11.90 -18.20
C TYR A 396 -26.42 13.32 -18.78
N VAL A 397 -27.43 14.18 -19.02
CA VAL A 397 -27.35 15.61 -19.39
C VAL A 397 -28.64 16.34 -18.97
N SER A 398 -28.54 17.49 -18.29
CA SER A 398 -29.60 18.53 -18.32
C SER A 398 -29.05 19.71 -19.13
N PRO A 399 -29.81 20.30 -20.08
CA PRO A 399 -29.29 21.30 -21.01
C PRO A 399 -28.89 22.65 -20.37
N ALA A 400 -28.96 22.81 -19.04
CA ALA A 400 -28.86 24.12 -18.38
C ALA A 400 -27.76 24.28 -17.32
N ASN A 401 -26.95 23.26 -16.97
CA ASN A 401 -25.93 23.43 -15.93
C ASN A 401 -24.64 22.66 -16.21
N THR A 402 -23.82 23.22 -17.09
CA THR A 402 -22.38 22.98 -17.17
C THR A 402 -21.68 23.83 -16.11
N THR A 403 -21.43 23.27 -14.93
CA THR A 403 -20.35 23.77 -14.08
C THR A 403 -19.31 22.69 -13.91
N GLU A 404 -18.13 22.97 -14.46
CA GLU A 404 -16.89 22.22 -14.37
C GLU A 404 -16.56 21.90 -12.90
N ARG A 405 -16.92 20.72 -12.42
CA ARG A 405 -16.27 20.11 -11.25
C ARG A 405 -15.94 18.68 -11.58
N SER A 406 -14.85 18.51 -12.34
CA SER A 406 -14.16 17.24 -12.48
C SER A 406 -13.78 16.71 -11.09
N HIS A 407 -14.07 15.44 -10.83
CA HIS A 407 -13.64 14.78 -9.60
C HIS A 407 -12.11 14.64 -9.61
N PRO A 408 -11.41 14.87 -8.48
CA PRO A 408 -9.96 14.71 -8.42
C PRO A 408 -9.52 13.32 -8.91
N GLY A 409 -8.71 13.27 -9.96
CA GLY A 409 -8.15 12.03 -10.52
C GLY A 409 -9.00 11.31 -11.57
N VAL A 410 -10.20 11.80 -11.90
CA VAL A 410 -11.01 11.27 -13.01
C VAL A 410 -11.25 12.38 -14.03
N ASP A 411 -10.69 12.21 -15.23
CA ASP A 411 -10.96 13.10 -16.37
C ASP A 411 -12.38 12.81 -16.87
N MET A 412 -13.37 13.49 -16.27
CA MET A 412 -14.78 13.41 -16.60
C MET A 412 -15.14 14.66 -17.40
N ARG A 413 -15.42 14.53 -18.70
CA ARG A 413 -16.18 15.55 -19.42
C ARG A 413 -17.62 15.52 -18.90
N ASP A 414 -18.24 16.70 -18.78
CA ASP A 414 -19.49 17.00 -18.10
C ASP A 414 -20.66 16.06 -18.45
N HIS A 415 -20.92 15.03 -17.60
CA HIS A 415 -22.08 14.16 -17.79
C HIS A 415 -22.68 13.71 -16.44
N GLY A 416 -24.02 13.71 -16.37
CA GLY A 416 -24.81 13.34 -15.19
C GLY A 416 -24.73 11.85 -14.81
N GLU A 417 -25.28 11.51 -13.64
CA GLU A 417 -25.31 10.13 -13.13
C GLU A 417 -26.31 9.26 -13.90
N PRO A 418 -26.07 7.93 -13.98
CA PRO A 418 -27.02 7.05 -14.62
C PRO A 418 -28.24 6.83 -13.71
N ALA A 419 -29.44 6.75 -14.29
CA ALA A 419 -30.70 6.73 -13.56
C ALA A 419 -31.06 5.35 -12.99
N TRP A 420 -31.44 5.32 -11.72
CA TRP A 420 -31.78 4.13 -10.96
C TRP A 420 -33.12 4.34 -10.24
N GLN A 421 -33.92 3.28 -10.13
CA GLN A 421 -35.15 3.29 -9.34
C GLN A 421 -35.02 2.40 -8.11
N MET A 422 -35.73 2.80 -7.06
CA MET A 422 -36.01 1.91 -5.93
C MET A 422 -37.09 0.91 -6.34
N LYS A 423 -36.95 -0.36 -5.98
CA LYS A 423 -38.02 -1.35 -6.10
C LYS A 423 -39.05 -1.07 -5.02
N GLY A 424 -40.33 -1.18 -5.35
CA GLY A 424 -41.44 -0.89 -4.43
C GLY A 424 -41.91 0.57 -4.41
N CYS A 425 -41.15 1.51 -4.98
CA CYS A 425 -41.65 2.86 -5.25
C CYS A 425 -41.07 3.39 -6.57
N TRP A 426 -41.89 4.05 -7.40
CA TRP A 426 -41.49 4.58 -8.71
C TRP A 426 -40.55 5.81 -8.65
N CYS A 427 -39.87 6.02 -7.53
CA CYS A 427 -38.96 7.14 -7.33
C CYS A 427 -37.62 6.88 -8.03
N ILE A 428 -37.17 7.87 -8.79
CA ILE A 428 -35.94 7.82 -9.59
C ILE A 428 -34.83 8.66 -8.94
N PHE A 429 -33.61 8.13 -8.98
CA PHE A 429 -32.42 8.71 -8.37
C PHE A 429 -31.20 8.49 -9.26
N GLY A 430 -30.12 9.25 -9.00
CA GLY A 430 -28.82 8.98 -9.61
C GLY A 430 -28.21 7.79 -8.88
N ARG A 431 -27.59 6.86 -9.61
CA ARG A 431 -27.04 5.63 -9.02
C ARG A 431 -26.13 5.92 -7.84
N ARG A 432 -25.21 6.88 -7.96
CA ARG A 432 -24.27 7.24 -6.88
C ARG A 432 -25.01 7.82 -5.69
N CYS A 433 -25.93 8.75 -5.93
CA CYS A 433 -26.71 9.37 -4.85
C CYS A 433 -27.51 8.32 -4.07
N LEU A 434 -28.15 7.39 -4.78
CA LEU A 434 -28.95 6.33 -4.17
C LEU A 434 -28.09 5.31 -3.44
N PHE A 435 -26.95 4.92 -4.02
CA PHE A 435 -26.01 4.01 -3.37
C PHE A 435 -25.52 4.61 -2.06
N LYS A 436 -25.02 5.87 -2.10
CA LYS A 436 -24.56 6.59 -0.91
C LYS A 436 -25.65 6.71 0.15
N TRP A 437 -26.89 7.04 -0.24
CA TRP A 437 -28.01 7.09 0.70
C TRP A 437 -28.22 5.75 1.40
N ILE A 438 -28.37 4.66 0.64
CA ILE A 438 -28.59 3.32 1.22
C ILE A 438 -27.40 2.93 2.12
N THR A 439 -26.16 3.23 1.74
CA THR A 439 -24.98 2.87 2.52
C THR A 439 -24.73 3.74 3.75
N ASP A 440 -25.13 5.01 3.73
CA ASP A 440 -24.93 5.95 4.84
C ASP A 440 -26.10 5.86 5.83
N THR A 441 -27.35 5.79 5.35
CA THR A 441 -28.54 5.71 6.23
C THR A 441 -28.67 4.35 6.91
N SER A 442 -28.18 3.26 6.30
CA SER A 442 -28.10 1.94 6.96
C SER A 442 -27.10 1.88 8.13
N THR A 443 -26.34 2.95 8.38
CA THR A 443 -25.43 3.05 9.53
C THR A 443 -26.06 3.72 10.75
N GLU A 444 -27.14 4.47 10.56
CA GLU A 444 -27.99 4.95 11.65
C GLU A 444 -28.94 3.80 12.01
N ALA A 445 -29.26 3.57 13.28
CA ALA A 445 -30.11 2.46 13.74
C ALA A 445 -31.60 2.57 13.30
N LYS A 446 -31.87 3.19 12.15
CA LYS A 446 -33.17 3.40 11.53
C LYS A 446 -33.20 2.70 10.18
N GLU A 447 -34.34 2.09 9.89
CA GLU A 447 -34.59 1.49 8.58
C GLU A 447 -34.47 2.56 7.50
N PRO A 448 -33.67 2.34 6.45
CA PRO A 448 -33.58 3.29 5.35
C PRO A 448 -34.95 3.36 4.68
N LYS A 449 -35.41 4.59 4.44
CA LYS A 449 -36.65 4.90 3.72
C LYS A 449 -36.31 5.45 2.35
N CYS A 450 -37.25 5.36 1.42
CA CYS A 450 -37.10 5.99 0.12
C CYS A 450 -36.88 7.49 0.32
N PRO A 451 -35.76 8.09 -0.15
CA PRO A 451 -35.52 9.51 0.03
C PRO A 451 -36.50 10.40 -0.74
N GLY A 452 -37.27 9.84 -1.69
CA GLY A 452 -38.26 10.57 -2.48
C GLY A 452 -39.66 10.54 -1.88
N CYS A 453 -40.11 9.38 -1.38
CA CYS A 453 -41.50 9.19 -0.93
C CYS A 453 -41.64 8.63 0.50
N ASN A 454 -40.54 8.46 1.22
CA ASN A 454 -40.48 7.88 2.58
C ASN A 454 -41.07 6.46 2.73
N ALA A 455 -41.33 5.76 1.62
CA ALA A 455 -41.72 4.35 1.66
C ALA A 455 -40.66 3.51 2.40
N GLU A 456 -41.13 2.65 3.30
CA GLU A 456 -40.30 1.69 4.03
C GLU A 456 -39.97 0.49 3.14
N PHE A 457 -38.76 -0.05 3.28
CA PHE A 457 -38.35 -1.24 2.54
C PHE A 457 -38.51 -2.49 3.41
N PRO A 458 -38.82 -3.66 2.83
CA PRO A 458 -38.96 -4.88 3.59
C PRO A 458 -37.67 -5.22 4.35
N PHE A 459 -37.74 -5.25 5.68
CA PHE A 459 -36.63 -5.59 6.57
C PHE A 459 -36.01 -6.97 6.25
N VAL A 460 -36.82 -7.87 5.70
CA VAL A 460 -36.42 -9.20 5.24
C VAL A 460 -35.24 -9.14 4.26
N GLU A 461 -35.16 -8.12 3.39
CA GLU A 461 -34.05 -8.02 2.42
C GLU A 461 -32.71 -7.69 3.08
N TYR A 462 -32.73 -6.94 4.18
CA TYR A 462 -31.55 -6.66 4.99
C TYR A 462 -31.10 -7.92 5.71
N GLN A 463 -32.03 -8.59 6.40
CA GLN A 463 -31.74 -9.84 7.12
C GLN A 463 -31.23 -10.94 6.20
N LEU A 464 -31.80 -11.08 5.00
CA LEU A 464 -31.34 -12.07 4.04
C LEU A 464 -29.94 -11.76 3.51
N VAL A 465 -29.60 -10.48 3.31
CA VAL A 465 -28.24 -10.10 2.91
C VAL A 465 -27.25 -10.28 4.06
N GLU A 466 -27.59 -9.87 5.28
CA GLU A 466 -26.73 -10.07 6.46
C GLU A 466 -26.53 -11.56 6.76
N ALA A 467 -27.59 -12.37 6.71
CA ALA A 467 -27.52 -13.81 6.92
C ALA A 467 -26.74 -14.54 5.81
N SER A 468 -26.88 -14.11 4.54
CA SER A 468 -26.16 -14.73 3.43
C SER A 468 -24.70 -14.31 3.32
N THR A 469 -24.37 -13.10 3.78
CA THR A 469 -22.99 -12.59 3.73
C THR A 469 -22.22 -12.86 5.02
N GLY A 470 -22.91 -13.05 6.15
CA GLY A 470 -22.32 -13.20 7.48
C GLY A 470 -21.69 -11.90 8.00
N TYR A 471 -22.13 -10.73 7.51
CA TYR A 471 -21.66 -9.42 7.95
C TYR A 471 -22.82 -8.46 8.14
N SER A 472 -22.79 -7.72 9.25
CA SER A 472 -23.69 -6.59 9.46
C SER A 472 -23.41 -5.53 8.40
N ILE A 473 -24.48 -5.04 7.77
CA ILE A 473 -24.42 -3.93 6.80
C ILE A 473 -24.16 -2.61 7.56
N ARG A 474 -24.47 -2.59 8.86
CA ARG A 474 -24.28 -1.48 9.80
C ARG A 474 -22.79 -1.31 10.17
N ASN A 475 -22.47 -0.20 10.81
CA ASN A 475 -21.11 0.11 11.25
C ASN A 475 -20.70 -0.63 12.55
N ASP A 476 -21.24 -1.82 12.80
CA ASP A 476 -20.92 -2.59 14.00
C ASP A 476 -19.45 -3.05 13.96
N PRO A 477 -18.75 -3.15 15.11
CA PRO A 477 -17.40 -3.67 15.16
C PRO A 477 -17.31 -5.08 14.53
N PRO A 478 -16.16 -5.47 13.94
CA PRO A 478 -15.98 -6.84 13.47
C PRO A 478 -16.15 -7.83 14.64
N GLY A 479 -17.10 -8.77 14.53
CA GLY A 479 -17.29 -9.86 15.50
C GLY A 479 -18.61 -9.89 16.26
N ASP A 480 -19.47 -8.87 16.13
CA ASP A 480 -20.77 -8.79 16.83
C ASP A 480 -21.96 -9.28 15.97
N LEU A 481 -21.86 -10.48 15.40
CA LEU A 481 -23.00 -11.17 14.77
C LEU A 481 -23.40 -12.43 15.53
#